data_AF-A0A0H4SZC6-F1
#
_entry.id   AF-A0A0H4SZC6-F1
#
_cell.length_a   1.000
_cell.length_b   1.000
_cell.length_c   1.000
_cell.angle_alpha   90.00
_cell.angle_beta   90.00
_cell.angle_gamma   90.00
#
_symmetry.space_group_name_H-M   'P 1'
#
loop_
_entity.id
_entity.type
_entity.pdbx_description
1 polymer ?
#
loop_
_entity_poly.entity_id
_entity_poly.type
_entity_poly.pdbx_seq_one_letter_code
_entity_poly.pdbx_strand_id
1 'polypeptide(L)'
;MQAWLLVACAAALATLAVAQKPGRFLSLPNPQKCASRPKEFFYRGHNYFYSGHVPALANRKVDWLDGRNICREYCMDLVSMETQEENNLIFKLIQQNDVPYIWTSGRLCDFKGCENRKDLEPKNIFGWFWSANREKLSPTTQIPNGWGYNPWSQTGHKKQRQPDNAEFDINGTSESCLSILNNVYNDGIAWHDVACYHEKPIVCEDSDELLNYVASTNPGLRL
;
A
#
# COMPACT_ATOMS: atom_id res chain seq x y z
N MET A 1 -19.00 -34.27 -65.84
CA MET A 1 -18.11 -34.62 -64.71
C MET A 1 -17.71 -33.32 -64.01
N GLN A 2 -18.02 -33.26 -62.71
CA GLN A 2 -17.56 -32.28 -61.69
C GLN A 2 -17.97 -30.81 -61.86
N ALA A 3 -19.14 -30.48 -61.29
CA ALA A 3 -19.47 -29.13 -60.85
C ALA A 3 -18.84 -28.91 -59.46
N TRP A 4 -17.94 -27.93 -59.35
CA TRP A 4 -17.28 -27.56 -58.09
C TRP A 4 -18.19 -26.61 -57.29
N LEU A 5 -18.70 -27.09 -56.16
CA LEU A 5 -19.34 -26.27 -55.14
C LEU A 5 -18.26 -25.46 -54.41
N LEU A 6 -18.18 -24.15 -54.70
CA LEU A 6 -17.42 -23.20 -53.89
C LEU A 6 -18.22 -22.91 -52.62
N VAL A 7 -17.87 -23.58 -51.52
CA VAL A 7 -18.32 -23.23 -50.18
C VAL A 7 -17.54 -22.00 -49.73
N ALA A 8 -18.19 -20.84 -49.75
CA ALA A 8 -17.64 -19.61 -49.16
C ALA A 8 -17.75 -19.70 -47.64
N CYS A 9 -16.67 -20.11 -46.96
CA CYS A 9 -16.54 -19.97 -45.51
C CYS A 9 -16.38 -18.49 -45.16
N ALA A 10 -17.47 -17.84 -44.75
CA ALA A 10 -17.40 -16.54 -44.09
C ALA A 10 -16.81 -16.72 -42.68
N ALA A 11 -15.52 -16.42 -42.52
CA ALA A 11 -14.89 -16.35 -41.21
C ALA A 11 -15.41 -15.09 -40.49
N ALA A 12 -16.30 -15.29 -39.52
CA ALA A 12 -16.72 -14.23 -38.61
C ALA A 12 -15.54 -13.88 -37.69
N LEU A 13 -14.85 -12.77 -37.99
CA LEU A 13 -13.88 -12.17 -37.08
C LEU A 13 -14.65 -11.57 -35.90
N ALA A 14 -14.80 -12.35 -34.83
CA ALA A 14 -15.22 -11.81 -33.54
C ALA A 14 -14.10 -10.91 -33.02
N THR A 15 -14.24 -9.60 -33.19
CA THR A 15 -13.41 -8.62 -32.48
C THR A 15 -13.65 -8.81 -30.98
N LEU A 16 -12.69 -9.41 -30.28
CA LEU A 16 -12.65 -9.37 -28.82
C LEU A 16 -12.47 -7.90 -28.43
N ALA A 17 -13.56 -7.21 -28.13
CA ALA A 17 -13.51 -5.98 -27.39
C ALA A 17 -12.92 -6.33 -26.02
N VAL A 18 -11.62 -6.07 -25.85
CA VAL A 18 -11.01 -6.07 -24.53
C VAL A 18 -11.71 -4.97 -23.76
N ALA A 19 -12.64 -5.34 -22.89
CA ALA A 19 -13.21 -4.42 -21.94
C ALA A 19 -12.04 -3.83 -21.14
N GLN A 20 -11.68 -2.57 -21.41
CA GLN A 20 -10.77 -1.84 -20.54
C GLN A 20 -11.41 -1.86 -19.16
N LYS A 21 -10.81 -2.60 -18.22
CA LYS A 21 -11.15 -2.49 -16.81
C LYS A 21 -11.13 -0.99 -16.49
N PRO A 22 -12.22 -0.39 -15.98
CA PRO A 22 -12.12 0.97 -15.47
C PRO A 22 -10.95 0.99 -14.49
N GLY A 23 -10.12 2.04 -14.57
CA GLY A 23 -8.96 2.17 -13.69
C GLY A 23 -9.37 1.94 -12.25
N ARG A 24 -8.54 1.22 -11.48
CA ARG A 24 -8.78 1.07 -10.04
C ARG A 24 -8.44 2.40 -9.38
N PHE A 25 -9.40 2.99 -8.68
CA PHE A 25 -9.26 4.29 -8.02
C PHE A 25 -9.38 4.15 -6.50
N LEU A 26 -9.00 5.22 -5.80
CA LEU A 26 -9.20 5.30 -4.36
C LEU A 26 -10.69 5.40 -4.04
N SER A 27 -11.16 4.58 -3.11
CA SER A 27 -12.53 4.60 -2.60
C SER A 27 -12.80 5.87 -1.78
N LEU A 28 -14.04 6.36 -1.87
CA LEU A 28 -14.59 7.33 -0.93
C LEU A 28 -14.88 6.65 0.42
N PRO A 29 -14.84 7.40 1.53
CA PRO A 29 -15.20 6.87 2.83
C PRO A 29 -16.67 6.48 2.91
N ASN A 30 -16.99 5.45 3.69
CA ASN A 30 -18.36 5.05 3.97
C ASN A 30 -18.77 5.62 5.34
N PRO A 31 -19.73 6.57 5.40
CA PRO A 31 -20.06 7.24 6.66
C PRO A 31 -20.41 6.29 7.81
N GLN A 32 -21.18 5.23 7.53
CA GLN A 32 -21.57 4.26 8.56
C GLN A 32 -20.37 3.48 9.09
N LYS A 33 -19.47 3.05 8.19
CA LYS A 33 -18.22 2.39 8.60
C LYS A 33 -17.30 3.33 9.36
N CYS A 34 -17.22 4.61 8.99
CA CYS A 34 -16.43 5.60 9.71
C CYS A 34 -16.91 5.79 11.16
N ALA A 35 -18.23 5.84 11.37
CA ALA A 35 -18.83 5.98 12.70
C ALA A 35 -18.63 4.72 13.56
N SER A 36 -18.63 3.54 12.94
CA SER A 36 -18.43 2.25 13.63
C SER A 36 -17.02 1.68 13.45
N ARG A 37 -16.02 2.51 13.12
CA ARG A 37 -14.69 1.99 12.75
C ARG A 37 -14.00 1.32 13.94
N PRO A 38 -13.22 0.25 13.70
CA PRO A 38 -12.42 -0.36 14.76
C PRO A 38 -11.37 0.63 15.29
N LYS A 39 -11.20 0.65 16.62
CA LYS A 39 -10.24 1.52 17.33
C LYS A 39 -9.48 0.64 18.32
N GLU A 40 -8.45 -0.04 17.84
CA GLU A 40 -7.72 -1.08 18.59
C GLU A 40 -6.67 -0.47 19.51
N PHE A 41 -5.91 0.50 19.01
CA PHE A 41 -4.97 1.29 19.81
C PHE A 41 -4.96 2.75 19.35
N PHE A 42 -4.42 3.61 20.19
CA PHE A 42 -4.40 5.06 19.99
C PHE A 42 -3.00 5.62 20.18
N TYR A 43 -2.56 6.44 19.23
CA TYR A 43 -1.27 7.12 19.28
C TYR A 43 -1.41 8.50 18.66
N ARG A 44 -0.92 9.53 19.37
CA ARG A 44 -0.84 10.94 18.92
C ARG A 44 -2.10 11.55 18.27
N GLY A 45 -3.30 11.13 18.67
CA GLY A 45 -4.53 11.70 18.09
C GLY A 45 -5.26 10.75 17.15
N HIS A 46 -4.59 9.69 16.70
CA HIS A 46 -5.12 8.76 15.71
C HIS A 46 -5.45 7.41 16.36
N ASN A 47 -6.57 6.82 15.93
CA ASN A 47 -6.85 5.41 16.20
C ASN A 47 -6.24 4.55 15.09
N TYR A 48 -5.95 3.31 15.45
CA TYR A 48 -5.38 2.32 14.55
C TYR A 48 -6.11 1.00 14.72
N PHE A 49 -6.10 0.16 13.69
CA PHE A 49 -6.48 -1.25 13.83
C PHE A 49 -5.67 -2.14 12.88
N TYR A 50 -5.41 -3.38 13.32
CA TYR A 50 -4.88 -4.43 12.47
C TYR A 50 -6.02 -5.25 11.85
N SER A 51 -5.98 -5.44 10.53
CA SER A 51 -7.03 -6.18 9.83
C SER A 51 -7.20 -7.62 10.32
N GLY A 52 -6.13 -8.24 10.84
CA GLY A 52 -6.19 -9.59 11.42
C GLY A 52 -7.08 -9.70 12.66
N HIS A 53 -7.29 -8.61 13.39
CA HIS A 53 -8.14 -8.56 14.59
C HIS A 53 -9.60 -8.19 14.31
N VAL A 54 -9.92 -7.84 13.06
CA VAL A 54 -11.28 -7.53 12.65
C VAL A 54 -11.89 -8.78 12.03
N PRO A 55 -12.96 -9.39 12.59
CA PRO A 55 -13.49 -10.67 12.10
C PRO A 55 -13.81 -10.71 10.60
N ALA A 56 -14.31 -9.59 10.05
CA ALA A 56 -14.63 -9.47 8.63
C ALA A 56 -13.38 -9.40 7.71
N LEU A 57 -12.21 -9.13 8.27
CA LEU A 57 -10.94 -8.93 7.54
C LEU A 57 -9.83 -9.92 7.95
N ALA A 58 -10.05 -10.76 8.97
CA ALA A 58 -9.00 -11.52 9.66
C ALA A 58 -8.12 -12.37 8.73
N ASN A 59 -8.73 -13.01 7.72
CA ASN A 59 -8.02 -13.86 6.75
C ASN A 59 -7.84 -13.18 5.38
N ARG A 60 -8.16 -11.89 5.28
CA ARG A 60 -8.11 -11.17 4.02
C ARG A 60 -6.71 -10.58 3.82
N LYS A 61 -6.05 -11.02 2.75
CA LYS A 61 -4.86 -10.39 2.19
C LYS A 61 -5.25 -9.70 0.90
N VAL A 62 -4.68 -8.53 0.65
CA VAL A 62 -5.01 -7.71 -0.52
C VAL A 62 -3.77 -7.04 -1.07
N ASP A 63 -3.83 -6.67 -2.33
CA ASP A 63 -2.84 -5.78 -2.91
C ASP A 63 -2.88 -4.39 -2.25
N TRP A 64 -1.87 -3.58 -2.55
CA TRP A 64 -1.67 -2.30 -1.87
C TRP A 64 -2.83 -1.32 -2.06
N LEU A 65 -3.41 -1.23 -3.26
CA LEU A 65 -4.50 -0.30 -3.54
C LEU A 65 -5.81 -0.73 -2.87
N ASP A 66 -6.11 -2.03 -2.90
CA ASP A 66 -7.27 -2.56 -2.17
C ASP A 66 -7.09 -2.42 -0.65
N GLY A 67 -5.85 -2.55 -0.15
CA GLY A 67 -5.50 -2.27 1.24
C GLY A 67 -5.85 -0.85 1.65
N ARG A 68 -5.43 0.14 0.85
CA ARG A 68 -5.84 1.54 1.05
C ARG A 68 -7.36 1.69 1.00
N ASN A 69 -8.02 1.14 -0.02
CA ASN A 69 -9.46 1.27 -0.19
C ASN A 69 -10.25 0.73 1.00
N ILE A 70 -9.83 -0.41 1.58
CA ILE A 70 -10.44 -0.96 2.78
C ILE A 70 -10.32 0.05 3.94
N CYS A 71 -9.13 0.58 4.22
CA CYS A 71 -8.97 1.56 5.30
C CYS A 71 -9.79 2.83 5.05
N ARG A 72 -9.80 3.32 3.81
CA ARG A 72 -10.52 4.55 3.42
C ARG A 72 -12.02 4.47 3.66
N GLU A 73 -12.62 3.31 3.45
CA GLU A 73 -14.03 3.09 3.80
C GLU A 73 -14.33 3.35 5.28
N TYR A 74 -13.35 3.19 6.17
CA TYR A 74 -13.45 3.45 7.60
C TYR A 74 -13.02 4.87 8.02
N CYS A 75 -12.81 5.80 7.07
CA CYS A 75 -12.19 7.12 7.33
C CYS A 75 -10.77 7.01 7.90
N MET A 76 -10.08 5.94 7.51
CA MET A 76 -8.69 5.66 7.84
C MET A 76 -7.90 5.56 6.53
N ASP A 77 -6.61 5.37 6.59
CA ASP A 77 -5.81 4.94 5.44
C ASP A 77 -4.77 3.91 5.91
N LEU A 78 -3.95 3.36 5.01
CA LEU A 78 -2.83 2.54 5.48
C LEU A 78 -1.93 3.35 6.41
N VAL A 79 -1.33 2.68 7.40
CA VAL A 79 -0.47 3.32 8.40
C VAL A 79 0.73 4.03 7.75
N SER A 80 1.05 5.20 8.29
CA SER A 80 2.25 5.98 7.97
C SER A 80 3.14 5.99 9.20
N MET A 81 4.41 5.60 9.10
CA MET A 81 5.30 5.54 10.27
C MET A 81 6.22 6.75 10.28
N GLU A 82 5.74 7.84 10.88
CA GLU A 82 6.41 9.14 10.83
C GLU A 82 7.43 9.30 11.95
N THR A 83 7.22 8.59 13.06
CA THR A 83 8.13 8.57 14.21
C THR A 83 8.67 7.18 14.49
N GLN A 84 9.81 7.13 15.19
CA GLN A 84 10.37 5.85 15.63
C GLN A 84 9.43 5.14 16.62
N GLU A 85 8.72 5.87 17.49
CA GLU A 85 7.77 5.24 18.40
C GLU A 85 6.62 4.58 17.66
N GLU A 86 6.06 5.25 16.64
CA GLU A 86 5.01 4.69 15.80
C GLU A 86 5.49 3.46 15.03
N ASN A 87 6.67 3.51 14.42
CA ASN A 87 7.29 2.35 13.79
C ASN A 87 7.43 1.18 14.78
N ASN A 88 7.89 1.45 16.01
CA ASN A 88 8.05 0.43 17.03
C ASN A 88 6.71 -0.16 17.50
N LEU A 89 5.63 0.63 17.52
CA LEU A 89 4.28 0.12 17.80
C LEU A 89 3.87 -0.90 16.74
N ILE A 90 4.09 -0.60 15.46
CA ILE A 90 3.78 -1.52 14.35
C ILE A 90 4.68 -2.75 14.38
N PHE A 91 5.98 -2.60 14.66
CA PHE A 91 6.90 -3.75 14.79
C PHE A 91 6.49 -4.67 15.95
N LYS A 92 6.10 -4.09 17.09
CA LYS A 92 5.60 -4.85 18.22
C LYS A 92 4.30 -5.59 17.88
N LEU A 93 3.39 -4.93 17.17
CA LEU A 93 2.16 -5.56 16.68
C LEU A 93 2.46 -6.77 15.78
N ILE A 94 3.38 -6.61 14.82
CA ILE A 94 3.83 -7.68 13.93
C ILE A 94 4.41 -8.85 14.74
N GLN A 95 5.30 -8.55 15.69
CA GLN A 95 5.94 -9.56 16.52
C GLN A 95 4.95 -10.31 17.42
N GLN A 96 4.03 -9.59 18.07
CA GLN A 96 3.06 -10.19 19.00
C GLN A 96 2.05 -11.10 18.30
N ASN A 97 1.75 -10.82 17.03
CA ASN A 97 0.75 -11.54 16.24
C ASN A 97 1.37 -12.48 15.20
N ASP A 98 2.69 -12.68 15.24
CA ASP A 98 3.48 -13.49 14.31
C ASP A 98 3.11 -13.23 12.83
N VAL A 99 2.99 -11.95 12.49
CA VAL A 99 2.58 -11.53 11.14
C VAL A 99 3.82 -11.56 10.24
N PRO A 100 3.79 -12.27 9.09
CA PRO A 100 4.98 -12.39 8.24
C PRO A 100 5.29 -11.09 7.48
N TYR A 101 4.27 -10.28 7.20
CA TYR A 101 4.39 -9.05 6.43
C TYR A 101 3.11 -8.21 6.54
N ILE A 102 3.23 -6.89 6.43
CA ILE A 102 2.09 -5.98 6.44
C ILE A 102 2.31 -4.81 5.48
N TRP A 103 1.22 -4.37 4.84
CA TRP A 103 1.28 -3.14 4.05
C TRP A 103 1.32 -1.89 4.92
N THR A 104 1.99 -0.87 4.39
CA THR A 104 2.02 0.51 4.89
C THR A 104 1.56 1.46 3.78
N SER A 105 1.37 2.74 4.08
CA SER A 105 1.01 3.73 3.05
C SER A 105 2.18 4.17 2.16
N GLY A 106 3.40 3.65 2.40
CA GLY A 106 4.59 4.10 1.69
C GLY A 106 4.54 3.77 0.21
N ARG A 107 4.80 4.78 -0.63
CA ARG A 107 4.73 4.70 -2.08
C ARG A 107 5.89 5.46 -2.71
N LEU A 108 6.45 4.88 -3.76
CA LEU A 108 7.43 5.56 -4.61
C LEU A 108 6.73 6.53 -5.59
N CYS A 109 7.25 7.74 -5.77
CA CYS A 109 6.73 8.70 -6.76
C CYS A 109 7.22 8.34 -8.19
N ASP A 110 6.76 7.22 -8.73
CA ASP A 110 7.09 6.73 -10.08
C ASP A 110 5.90 6.74 -11.06
N PHE A 111 4.81 7.40 -10.67
CA PHE A 111 3.57 7.50 -11.45
C PHE A 111 3.38 8.89 -12.07
N LYS A 112 2.31 9.02 -12.88
CA LYS A 112 1.97 10.27 -13.56
C LYS A 112 1.78 11.43 -12.58
N GLY A 113 2.52 12.52 -12.79
CA GLY A 113 2.58 13.69 -11.90
C GLY A 113 3.91 13.84 -11.18
N CYS A 114 4.76 12.80 -11.18
CA CYS A 114 6.09 12.83 -10.55
C CYS A 114 7.24 13.18 -11.52
N GLU A 115 6.98 13.32 -12.83
CA GLU A 115 8.03 13.31 -13.87
C GLU A 115 9.00 14.49 -13.81
N ASN A 116 8.55 15.66 -13.35
CA ASN A 116 9.37 16.88 -13.33
C ASN A 116 9.90 17.25 -11.93
N ARG A 117 9.81 16.32 -10.96
CA ARG A 117 10.20 16.54 -9.57
C ARG A 117 11.67 16.21 -9.35
N LYS A 118 12.56 17.14 -9.73
CA LYS A 118 14.03 16.98 -9.55
C LYS A 118 14.45 16.76 -8.09
N ASP A 119 13.66 17.24 -7.14
CA ASP A 119 13.88 17.05 -5.70
C ASP A 119 13.60 15.61 -5.22
N LEU A 120 13.04 14.77 -6.09
CA LEU A 120 12.79 13.35 -5.85
C LEU A 120 13.82 12.47 -6.57
N GLU A 121 14.81 13.04 -7.28
CA GLU A 121 15.80 12.26 -8.02
C GLU A 121 17.11 12.06 -7.25
N PRO A 122 17.70 10.84 -7.25
CA PRO A 122 17.14 9.60 -7.81
C PRO A 122 15.94 9.08 -6.99
N LYS A 123 14.89 8.63 -7.70
CA LYS A 123 13.61 8.20 -7.11
C LYS A 123 13.76 7.16 -6.00
N ASN A 124 14.62 6.16 -6.19
CA ASN A 124 14.83 5.12 -5.19
C ASN A 124 15.40 5.62 -3.85
N ILE A 125 15.98 6.84 -3.83
CA ILE A 125 16.50 7.46 -2.60
C ILE A 125 15.54 8.53 -2.07
N PHE A 126 15.09 9.45 -2.92
CA PHE A 126 14.35 10.65 -2.48
C PHE A 126 12.86 10.64 -2.82
N GLY A 127 12.39 9.65 -3.57
CA GLY A 127 11.04 9.60 -4.14
C GLY A 127 9.97 8.96 -3.27
N TRP A 128 10.32 8.44 -2.09
CA TRP A 128 9.36 7.78 -1.20
C TRP A 128 8.57 8.79 -0.36
N PHE A 129 7.27 8.53 -0.21
CA PHE A 129 6.36 9.33 0.62
C PHE A 129 5.24 8.46 1.20
N TRP A 130 4.63 8.91 2.29
CA TRP A 130 3.45 8.31 2.89
C TRP A 130 2.22 8.76 2.11
N SER A 131 1.63 7.87 1.32
CA SER A 131 0.52 8.23 0.42
C SER A 131 -0.81 8.53 1.13
N ALA A 132 -0.90 8.20 2.43
CA ALA A 132 -2.05 8.49 3.28
C ALA A 132 -2.16 9.99 3.64
N ASN A 133 -1.04 10.64 3.93
CA ASN A 133 -0.99 12.03 4.40
C ASN A 133 -0.11 12.96 3.54
N ARG A 134 0.65 12.40 2.59
CA ARG A 134 1.58 13.05 1.64
C ARG A 134 2.91 13.49 2.25
N GLU A 135 3.23 13.03 3.44
CA GLU A 135 4.52 13.35 4.06
C GLU A 135 5.68 12.65 3.35
N LYS A 136 6.77 13.38 3.12
CA LYS A 136 7.96 12.87 2.42
C LYS A 136 8.77 12.01 3.38
N LEU A 137 9.18 10.82 2.95
CA LEU A 137 10.12 10.01 3.72
C LEU A 137 11.52 10.64 3.66
N SER A 138 12.30 10.44 4.73
CA SER A 138 13.73 10.72 4.70
C SER A 138 14.42 9.89 3.62
N PRO A 139 15.57 10.34 3.08
CA PRO A 139 16.30 9.57 2.08
C PRO A 139 16.56 8.15 2.57
N THR A 140 16.35 7.15 1.71
CA THR A 140 16.42 5.72 2.10
C THR A 140 17.79 5.29 2.64
N THR A 141 18.83 6.08 2.39
CA THR A 141 20.21 5.86 2.85
C THR A 141 20.54 6.54 4.18
N GLN A 142 19.59 7.27 4.78
CA GLN A 142 19.81 8.07 5.99
C GLN A 142 18.93 7.60 7.15
N ILE A 143 19.39 7.85 8.37
CA ILE A 143 18.57 7.70 9.57
C ILE A 143 17.58 8.88 9.57
N PRO A 144 16.25 8.66 9.62
CA PRO A 144 15.30 9.75 9.67
C PRO A 144 15.50 10.65 10.89
N ASN A 145 15.16 11.93 10.77
CA ASN A 145 15.36 12.87 11.88
C ASN A 145 14.56 12.44 13.13
N GLY A 146 15.22 12.42 14.29
CA GLY A 146 14.62 11.94 15.54
C GLY A 146 14.61 10.41 15.71
N TRP A 147 15.16 9.66 14.75
CA TRP A 147 15.29 8.20 14.84
C TRP A 147 16.73 7.81 15.24
N GLY A 148 16.86 6.66 15.91
CA GLY A 148 18.14 6.07 16.30
C GLY A 148 18.71 5.07 15.29
N TYR A 149 17.93 4.69 14.27
CA TYR A 149 18.34 3.75 13.22
C TYR A 149 17.56 3.98 11.93
N ASN A 150 18.09 3.46 10.82
CA ASN A 150 17.41 3.45 9.53
C ASN A 150 16.56 2.16 9.43
N PRO A 151 15.24 2.25 9.24
CA PRO A 151 14.35 1.09 9.22
C PRO A 151 14.38 0.28 7.91
N TRP A 152 14.99 0.81 6.84
CA TRP A 152 15.19 0.07 5.60
C TRP A 152 16.16 -1.10 5.82
N SER A 153 15.78 -2.28 5.33
CA SER A 153 16.61 -3.47 5.52
C SER A 153 17.99 -3.32 4.89
N GLN A 154 18.97 -3.95 5.53
CA GLN A 154 20.34 -4.00 5.04
C GLN A 154 20.56 -5.09 3.97
N THR A 155 19.54 -5.90 3.70
CA THR A 155 19.54 -7.00 2.73
C THR A 155 18.14 -7.13 2.09
N GLY A 156 18.02 -8.01 1.11
CA GLY A 156 16.78 -8.29 0.38
C GLY A 156 16.98 -9.45 -0.56
N HIS A 157 16.14 -9.58 -1.59
CA HIS A 157 16.29 -10.64 -2.59
C HIS A 157 17.66 -10.59 -3.27
N LYS A 158 18.18 -9.39 -3.58
CA LYS A 158 19.50 -9.21 -4.20
C LYS A 158 20.67 -9.29 -3.21
N LYS A 159 20.42 -9.54 -1.92
CA LYS A 159 21.42 -9.41 -0.83
C LYS A 159 22.05 -8.01 -0.76
N GLN A 160 21.26 -7.00 -1.07
CA GLN A 160 21.64 -5.59 -1.06
C GLN A 160 20.68 -4.80 -0.17
N ARG A 161 21.07 -3.58 0.23
CA ARG A 161 20.23 -2.70 1.04
C ARG A 161 18.95 -2.33 0.29
N GLN A 162 17.84 -2.28 1.01
CA GLN A 162 16.56 -1.82 0.50
C GLN A 162 16.51 -0.29 0.40
N PRO A 163 15.75 0.28 -0.54
CA PRO A 163 14.99 -0.42 -1.58
C PRO A 163 15.89 -0.92 -2.72
N ASP A 164 15.74 -2.18 -3.13
CA ASP A 164 16.61 -2.83 -4.15
C ASP A 164 15.94 -3.06 -5.51
N ASN A 165 14.63 -2.82 -5.62
CA ASN A 165 13.82 -3.01 -6.82
C ASN A 165 14.16 -4.33 -7.53
N ALA A 166 14.26 -5.40 -6.75
CA ALA A 166 14.63 -6.73 -7.18
C ALA A 166 13.70 -7.27 -8.26
N GLU A 167 12.39 -7.12 -8.10
CA GLU A 167 11.42 -7.71 -9.01
C GLU A 167 11.50 -7.14 -10.43
N PHE A 168 11.97 -5.89 -10.58
CA PHE A 168 12.14 -5.25 -11.87
C PHE A 168 13.16 -5.99 -12.74
N ASP A 169 14.24 -6.49 -12.16
CA ASP A 169 15.26 -7.25 -12.89
C ASP A 169 14.78 -8.68 -13.25
N ILE A 170 13.75 -9.17 -12.55
CA ILE A 170 13.20 -10.52 -12.75
C ILE A 170 12.12 -10.50 -13.83
N ASN A 171 11.16 -9.58 -13.74
CA ASN A 171 9.98 -9.57 -14.59
C ASN A 171 9.54 -8.18 -15.09
N GLY A 172 10.33 -7.13 -14.82
CA GLY A 172 10.03 -5.75 -15.21
C GLY A 172 9.02 -5.02 -14.33
N THR A 173 8.56 -5.62 -13.22
CA THR A 173 7.64 -4.98 -12.27
C THR A 173 8.41 -4.16 -11.25
N SER A 174 8.10 -2.87 -11.14
CA SER A 174 8.70 -2.02 -10.12
C SER A 174 8.17 -2.32 -8.72
N GLU A 175 9.07 -2.43 -7.76
CA GLU A 175 8.77 -2.58 -6.33
C GLU A 175 8.50 -1.21 -5.74
N SER A 176 7.26 -0.79 -5.93
CA SER A 176 6.90 0.61 -5.83
C SER A 176 6.10 0.94 -4.57
N CYS A 177 5.89 -0.05 -3.70
CA CYS A 177 5.13 0.03 -2.47
C CYS A 177 5.98 -0.43 -1.28
N LEU A 178 5.80 0.20 -0.12
CA LEU A 178 6.56 -0.10 1.09
C LEU A 178 5.79 -1.11 1.96
N SER A 179 6.44 -2.22 2.27
CA SER A 179 5.96 -3.23 3.22
C SER A 179 6.92 -3.36 4.39
N ILE A 180 6.40 -3.72 5.56
CA ILE A 180 7.25 -4.28 6.62
C ILE A 180 7.24 -5.79 6.44
N LEU A 181 8.43 -6.40 6.43
CA LEU A 181 8.59 -7.85 6.40
C LEU A 181 9.16 -8.32 7.73
N ASN A 182 8.66 -9.45 8.23
CA ASN A 182 9.12 -10.06 9.46
C ASN A 182 10.12 -11.19 9.14
N ASN A 183 11.40 -10.85 9.14
CA ASN A 183 12.54 -11.75 9.05
C ASN A 183 12.54 -12.66 7.80
N VAL A 184 11.95 -12.20 6.70
CA VAL A 184 11.86 -12.96 5.43
C VAL A 184 13.24 -13.24 4.85
N TYR A 185 14.20 -12.32 5.04
CA TYR A 185 15.57 -12.44 4.53
C TYR A 185 16.61 -12.63 5.63
N ASN A 186 16.19 -13.13 6.80
CA ASN A 186 17.03 -13.27 8.00
C ASN A 186 17.64 -11.94 8.47
N ASP A 187 16.83 -10.89 8.44
CA ASP A 187 17.17 -9.48 8.65
C ASP A 187 16.37 -8.81 9.77
N GLY A 188 15.60 -9.60 10.52
CA GLY A 188 14.66 -9.10 11.53
C GLY A 188 13.42 -8.45 10.90
N ILE A 189 12.72 -7.62 11.68
CA ILE A 189 11.57 -6.85 11.18
C ILE A 189 12.11 -5.56 10.56
N ALA A 190 11.90 -5.35 9.26
CA ALA A 190 12.46 -4.23 8.52
C ALA A 190 11.56 -3.78 7.37
N TRP A 191 11.82 -2.57 6.84
CA TRP A 191 11.15 -2.05 5.65
C TRP A 191 11.78 -2.59 4.38
N HIS A 192 10.93 -2.96 3.43
CA HIS A 192 11.28 -3.44 2.10
C HIS A 192 10.42 -2.75 1.05
N ASP A 193 10.99 -2.51 -0.12
CA ASP A 193 10.19 -2.23 -1.31
C ASP A 193 9.63 -3.54 -1.85
N VAL A 194 8.37 -3.51 -2.26
CA VAL A 194 7.65 -4.70 -2.74
C VAL A 194 6.75 -4.30 -3.90
N ALA A 195 6.61 -5.18 -4.89
CA ALA A 195 5.66 -4.97 -5.96
C ALA A 195 4.22 -4.83 -5.41
N CYS A 196 3.53 -3.78 -5.83
CA CYS A 196 2.26 -3.36 -5.22
C CYS A 196 1.12 -4.38 -5.35
N TYR A 197 1.25 -5.38 -6.22
CA TYR A 197 0.23 -6.42 -6.44
C TYR A 197 0.27 -7.54 -5.38
N HIS A 198 1.35 -7.67 -4.60
CA HIS A 198 1.46 -8.73 -3.60
C HIS A 198 0.36 -8.59 -2.54
N GLU A 199 -0.18 -9.73 -2.09
CA GLU A 199 -1.28 -9.70 -1.14
C GLU A 199 -0.79 -9.78 0.31
N LYS A 200 -1.16 -8.79 1.13
CA LYS A 200 -0.78 -8.71 2.55
C LYS A 200 -1.96 -8.26 3.41
N PRO A 201 -1.97 -8.57 4.71
CA PRO A 201 -2.85 -7.88 5.64
C PRO A 201 -2.43 -6.40 5.79
N ILE A 202 -3.22 -5.62 6.50
CA ILE A 202 -3.07 -4.17 6.59
C ILE A 202 -3.19 -3.67 8.03
N VAL A 203 -2.49 -2.57 8.35
CA VAL A 203 -2.82 -1.72 9.49
C VAL A 203 -3.44 -0.44 8.95
N CYS A 204 -4.60 -0.09 9.48
CA CYS A 204 -5.27 1.16 9.18
C CYS A 204 -5.03 2.19 10.28
N GLU A 205 -4.92 3.45 9.91
CA GLU A 205 -4.71 4.63 10.77
C GLU A 205 -5.74 5.72 10.43
N ASP A 206 -6.29 6.41 11.45
CA ASP A 206 -7.22 7.52 11.25
C ASP A 206 -6.71 8.57 10.25
N SER A 207 -7.54 8.91 9.27
CA SER A 207 -7.24 9.96 8.30
C SER A 207 -8.08 11.20 8.59
N ASP A 208 -7.44 12.26 9.07
CA ASP A 208 -8.10 13.54 9.36
C ASP A 208 -8.84 14.09 8.13
N GLU A 209 -8.26 13.96 6.94
CA GLU A 209 -8.90 14.39 5.69
C GLU A 209 -10.24 13.68 5.47
N LEU A 210 -10.29 12.35 5.67
CA LEU A 210 -11.50 11.56 5.47
C LEU A 210 -12.52 11.75 6.59
N LEU A 211 -12.06 11.85 7.83
CA LEU A 211 -12.90 12.15 8.98
C LEU A 211 -13.58 13.51 8.82
N ASN A 212 -12.82 14.54 8.44
CA ASN A 212 -13.36 15.88 8.19
C ASN A 212 -14.32 15.89 7.00
N TYR A 213 -13.99 15.18 5.91
CA TYR A 213 -14.88 15.02 4.76
C TYR A 213 -16.23 14.43 5.19
N VAL A 214 -16.23 13.31 5.93
CA VAL A 214 -17.48 12.67 6.37
C VAL A 214 -18.25 13.54 7.37
N ALA A 215 -17.56 14.17 8.33
CA ALA A 215 -18.20 15.08 9.29
C ALA A 215 -18.91 16.26 8.59
N SER A 216 -18.29 16.82 7.54
CA SER A 216 -18.87 17.94 6.79
C SER A 216 -20.05 17.55 5.89
N THR A 217 -20.06 16.32 5.39
CA THR A 217 -21.08 15.82 4.44
C THR A 217 -22.22 15.06 5.10
N ASN A 218 -22.08 14.68 6.38
CA ASN A 218 -23.09 13.95 7.15
C ASN A 218 -23.32 14.63 8.52
N PRO A 219 -23.94 15.82 8.55
CA PRO A 219 -24.22 16.52 9.81
C PRO A 219 -25.06 15.64 10.76
N GLY A 220 -24.60 15.50 12.00
CA GLY A 220 -25.25 14.68 13.03
C GLY A 220 -24.72 13.25 13.16
N LEU A 221 -23.85 12.81 12.25
CA LEU A 221 -23.12 11.56 12.41
C LEU A 221 -21.98 11.73 13.42
N ARG A 222 -21.88 10.82 14.40
CA ARG A 222 -20.80 10.81 15.39
C ARG A 222 -19.67 9.90 14.92
N LEU A 223 -18.45 10.44 14.84
CA LEU A 223 -17.22 9.75 14.44
C LEU A 223 -16.34 9.39 15.65
#